data_AF-A0A914DDB8-F1
#
_entry.id   AF-A0A914DDB8-F1
#
_cell.length_a   1.000
_cell.length_b   1.000
_cell.length_c   1.000
_cell.angle_alpha   90.00
_cell.angle_beta   90.00
_cell.angle_gamma   90.00
#
_symmetry.space_group_name_H-M   'P 1'
#
loop_
_entity.id
_entity.type
_entity.pdbx_description
1 polymer ?
#
loop_
_entity_poly.entity_id
_entity_poly.type
_entity_poly.pdbx_seq_one_letter_code
_entity_poly.pdbx_strand_id
1 'polypeptide(L)'
;PATKFKDTSIPENHLELLDRIFMAISELLDDPKFRHFNWLGSGLQKHYGHITVAHQDAFHSVPESSAKAIDQKIREIVSQVDPHENVLSIKESETDIKIFLKSKLSGDIFDKGNGIRLLVRHMKCDLKNGTILVCGDSE
;
A
#
# COMPACT_ATOMS: atom_id res chain seq x y z
N PRO A 1 -19.61 16.00 -5.37
CA PRO A 1 -19.12 14.61 -5.23
C PRO A 1 -19.17 14.18 -3.76
N ALA A 2 -19.99 13.16 -3.47
CA ALA A 2 -20.34 12.71 -2.12
C ALA A 2 -19.10 12.38 -1.27
N THR A 3 -19.19 12.71 0.02
CA THR A 3 -18.21 12.45 1.08
C THR A 3 -17.75 10.99 1.03
N LYS A 4 -16.54 10.76 0.49
CA LYS A 4 -15.91 9.44 0.54
C LYS A 4 -15.72 9.07 2.01
N PHE A 5 -16.25 7.92 2.39
CA PHE A 5 -16.01 7.31 3.70
C PHE A 5 -14.51 7.02 3.84
N LYS A 6 -13.84 7.70 4.77
CA LYS A 6 -12.38 7.66 4.92
C LYS A 6 -12.03 7.45 6.38
N ASP A 7 -10.97 6.69 6.61
CA ASP A 7 -10.39 6.61 7.95
C ASP A 7 -9.70 7.93 8.27
N THR A 8 -10.25 8.67 9.24
CA THR A 8 -9.71 9.94 9.74
C THR A 8 -8.56 9.75 10.72
N SER A 9 -8.18 8.51 11.04
CA SER A 9 -7.04 8.21 11.90
C SER A 9 -5.69 8.51 11.24
N ILE A 10 -5.65 8.51 9.90
CA ILE A 10 -4.46 8.85 9.12
C ILE A 10 -4.41 10.36 8.89
N PRO A 11 -3.36 11.06 9.35
CA PRO A 11 -3.18 12.48 9.11
C PRO A 11 -3.04 12.82 7.62
N GLU A 12 -3.58 13.96 7.18
CA GLU A 12 -3.47 14.40 5.78
C GLU A 12 -2.01 14.55 5.33
N ASN A 13 -1.14 15.08 6.21
CA ASN A 13 0.29 15.19 5.90
C ASN A 13 0.99 13.82 5.72
N HIS A 14 0.46 12.74 6.29
CA HIS A 14 0.98 11.39 6.05
C HIS A 14 0.52 10.87 4.68
N LEU A 15 -0.73 11.16 4.30
CA LEU A 15 -1.24 10.85 2.96
C LEU A 15 -0.44 11.60 1.89
N GLU A 16 -0.07 12.86 2.12
CA GLU A 16 0.80 13.62 1.22
C GLU A 16 2.18 12.98 1.02
N LEU A 17 2.76 12.34 2.04
CA LEU A 17 4.02 11.59 1.88
C LEU A 17 3.82 10.38 0.94
N LEU A 18 2.71 9.67 1.09
CA LEU A 18 2.36 8.57 0.21
C LEU A 18 2.18 9.07 -1.24
N ASP A 19 1.55 10.24 -1.43
CA ASP A 19 1.39 10.86 -2.74
C ASP A 19 2.74 11.20 -3.40
N ARG A 20 3.69 11.73 -2.63
CA ARG A 20 5.05 12.02 -3.11
C ARG A 20 5.78 10.76 -3.55
N ILE A 21 5.68 9.69 -2.76
CA ILE A 21 6.30 8.40 -3.11
C ILE A 21 5.66 7.81 -4.36
N PHE A 22 4.33 7.85 -4.46
CA PHE A 22 3.64 7.36 -5.64
C PHE A 22 4.08 8.09 -6.91
N MET A 23 4.21 9.41 -6.87
CA MET A 23 4.70 10.19 -8.01
C MET A 23 6.14 9.85 -8.34
N ALA A 24 7.04 9.78 -7.36
CA ALA A 24 8.44 9.43 -7.57
C ALA A 24 8.62 8.01 -8.16
N ILE A 25 7.82 7.03 -7.71
CA ILE A 25 7.81 5.69 -8.28
C ILE A 25 7.21 5.71 -9.69
N SER A 26 6.14 6.47 -9.93
CA SER A 26 5.58 6.61 -11.28
C SER A 26 6.62 7.15 -12.27
N GLU A 27 7.39 8.17 -11.88
CA GLU A 27 8.49 8.71 -12.68
C GLU A 27 9.61 7.70 -12.88
N LEU A 28 9.97 6.92 -11.85
CA LEU A 28 10.93 5.82 -11.97
C LEU A 28 10.47 4.78 -13.02
N LEU A 29 9.16 4.48 -13.05
CA LEU A 29 8.58 3.53 -13.99
C LEU A 29 8.36 4.12 -15.40
N ASP A 30 8.66 5.40 -15.63
CA ASP A 30 8.73 5.96 -16.98
C ASP A 30 10.07 5.66 -17.66
N ASP A 31 11.12 5.37 -16.90
CA ASP A 31 12.42 4.92 -17.41
C ASP A 31 12.23 3.60 -18.20
N PRO A 32 12.67 3.52 -19.48
CA PRO A 32 12.59 2.30 -20.28
C PRO A 32 13.13 1.05 -19.58
N LYS A 33 14.12 1.19 -18.69
CA LYS A 33 14.69 0.10 -17.91
C LYS A 33 13.67 -0.52 -16.95
N PHE A 34 12.79 0.28 -16.36
CA PHE A 34 11.84 -0.14 -15.32
C PHE A 34 10.39 -0.16 -15.80
N ARG A 35 10.09 0.40 -16.97
CA ARG A 35 8.73 0.56 -17.48
C ARG A 35 7.91 -0.73 -17.52
N HIS A 36 8.55 -1.87 -17.75
CA HIS A 36 7.86 -3.16 -17.80
C HIS A 36 7.19 -3.56 -16.47
N PHE A 37 7.66 -3.05 -15.33
CA PHE A 37 7.03 -3.29 -14.03
C PHE A 37 5.60 -2.71 -13.92
N ASN A 38 5.22 -1.74 -14.77
CA ASN A 38 3.83 -1.27 -14.84
C ASN A 38 2.84 -2.33 -15.33
N TRP A 39 3.31 -3.36 -16.02
CA TRP A 39 2.47 -4.37 -16.66
C TRP A 39 2.61 -5.76 -16.03
N LEU A 40 3.44 -5.88 -14.99
CA LEU A 40 3.60 -7.12 -14.23
C LEU A 40 2.57 -7.18 -13.11
N GLY A 41 1.77 -8.25 -13.05
CA GLY A 41 0.88 -8.53 -11.93
C GLY A 41 0.07 -7.30 -11.46
N SER A 42 0.31 -6.88 -10.22
CA SER A 42 -0.32 -5.70 -9.61
C SER A 42 0.05 -4.38 -10.32
N GLY A 43 1.23 -4.29 -10.93
CA GLY A 43 1.79 -3.04 -11.44
C GLY A 43 2.03 -2.04 -10.30
N LEU A 44 1.94 -0.74 -10.61
CA LEU A 44 1.93 0.33 -9.61
C LEU A 44 0.48 0.69 -9.22
N GLN A 45 0.13 0.51 -7.94
CA GLN A 45 -1.21 0.80 -7.42
C GLN A 45 -1.13 1.67 -6.16
N LYS A 46 -2.04 2.63 -6.06
CA LYS A 46 -2.23 3.45 -4.85
C LYS A 46 -3.55 3.13 -4.18
N HIS A 47 -3.46 2.69 -2.94
CA HIS A 47 -4.59 2.50 -2.04
C HIS A 47 -4.62 3.63 -0.99
N TYR A 48 -5.66 3.68 -0.17
CA TYR A 48 -5.84 4.78 0.80
C TYR A 48 -4.69 4.91 1.81
N GLY A 49 -4.11 3.80 2.26
CA GLY A 49 -3.05 3.80 3.27
C GLY A 49 -1.76 3.10 2.84
N HIS A 50 -1.66 2.69 1.58
CA HIS A 50 -0.46 2.04 1.07
C HIS A 50 -0.30 2.12 -0.44
N ILE A 51 0.92 1.90 -0.91
CA ILE A 51 1.27 1.69 -2.32
C ILE A 51 1.69 0.24 -2.50
N THR A 52 1.33 -0.35 -3.63
CA THR A 52 1.81 -1.67 -4.08
C THR A 52 2.56 -1.47 -5.38
N VAL A 53 3.73 -2.10 -5.52
CA VAL A 53 4.51 -2.15 -6.75
C VAL A 53 4.90 -3.59 -7.02
N ALA A 54 4.60 -4.12 -8.20
CA ALA A 54 5.08 -5.44 -8.60
C ALA A 54 6.58 -5.39 -8.94
N HIS A 55 7.34 -6.37 -8.46
CA HIS A 55 8.76 -6.58 -8.79
C HIS A 55 9.04 -7.96 -9.41
N GLN A 56 8.04 -8.84 -9.47
CA GLN A 56 8.13 -10.19 -10.00
C GLN A 56 6.73 -10.73 -10.34
N ASP A 57 6.66 -11.73 -11.22
CA ASP A 57 5.41 -12.45 -11.53
C ASP A 57 5.38 -13.87 -10.94
N ALA A 58 4.20 -14.50 -11.00
CA ALA A 58 3.97 -15.84 -10.47
C ALA A 58 4.77 -16.96 -11.18
N PHE A 59 5.44 -16.65 -12.30
CA PHE A 59 6.26 -17.60 -13.06
C PHE A 59 7.76 -17.33 -12.90
N HIS A 60 8.14 -16.36 -12.05
CA HIS A 60 9.51 -15.90 -11.86
C HIS A 60 10.21 -15.45 -13.16
N SER A 61 9.47 -14.79 -14.06
CA SER A 61 10.03 -14.40 -15.36
C SER A 61 10.99 -13.21 -15.29
N VAL A 62 10.91 -12.38 -14.25
CA VAL A 62 11.79 -11.23 -14.07
C VAL A 62 13.16 -11.69 -13.57
N PRO A 63 14.28 -11.30 -14.20
CA PRO A 63 15.61 -11.61 -13.68
C PRO A 63 15.81 -11.05 -12.26
N GLU A 64 16.38 -11.86 -11.37
CA GLU A 64 16.58 -11.50 -9.95
C GLU A 64 17.34 -10.17 -9.78
N SER A 65 18.32 -9.90 -10.64
CA SER A 65 19.06 -8.63 -10.64
C SER A 65 18.19 -7.42 -10.97
N SER A 66 17.16 -7.59 -11.79
CA SER A 66 16.21 -6.53 -12.16
C SER A 66 15.20 -6.28 -11.03
N ALA A 67 14.67 -7.34 -10.41
CA ALA A 67 13.82 -7.24 -9.23
C ALA A 67 14.54 -6.51 -8.08
N LYS A 68 15.77 -6.94 -7.74
CA LYS A 68 16.58 -6.25 -6.72
C LYS A 68 16.88 -4.79 -7.07
N ALA A 69 17.07 -4.47 -8.34
CA ALA A 69 17.35 -3.11 -8.78
C ALA A 69 16.14 -2.18 -8.59
N ILE A 70 14.91 -2.64 -8.89
CA ILE A 70 13.71 -1.84 -8.65
C ILE A 70 13.44 -1.71 -7.14
N ASP A 71 13.61 -2.79 -6.36
CA ASP A 71 13.40 -2.76 -4.91
C ASP A 71 14.34 -1.78 -4.22
N GLN A 72 15.62 -1.78 -4.60
CA GLN A 72 16.61 -0.85 -4.08
C GLN A 72 16.22 0.60 -4.39
N LYS A 73 15.75 0.89 -5.62
CA LYS A 73 15.30 2.23 -6.01
C LYS A 73 14.07 2.67 -5.23
N ILE A 74 13.13 1.78 -5.00
CA ILE A 74 11.94 2.06 -4.19
C ILE A 74 12.34 2.36 -2.74
N ARG A 75 13.24 1.56 -2.15
CA ARG A 75 13.77 1.80 -0.80
C ARG A 75 14.50 3.15 -0.69
N GLU A 76 15.27 3.52 -1.70
CA GLU A 76 15.90 4.85 -1.78
C GLU A 76 14.87 5.99 -1.81
N ILE A 77 13.81 5.87 -2.64
CA ILE A 77 12.72 6.84 -2.70
C ILE A 77 12.03 6.99 -1.33
N VAL A 78 11.70 5.86 -0.69
CA VAL A 78 11.06 5.88 0.63
C VAL A 78 11.96 6.53 1.67
N SER A 79 13.25 6.20 1.68
CA SER A 79 14.24 6.79 2.60
C SER A 79 14.44 8.29 2.38
N GLN A 80 14.32 8.79 1.15
CA GLN A 80 14.37 10.24 0.90
C GLN A 80 13.14 10.99 1.43
N VAL A 81 11.97 10.33 1.44
CA VAL A 81 10.70 10.93 1.87
C VAL A 81 10.45 10.79 3.38
N ASP A 82 10.85 9.65 3.98
CA ASP A 82 10.78 9.39 5.42
C ASP A 82 12.12 8.83 5.94
N PRO A 83 13.17 9.68 6.07
CA PRO A 83 14.53 9.25 6.43
C PRO A 83 14.65 8.61 7.82
N HIS A 84 13.68 8.86 8.68
CA HIS A 84 13.66 8.38 10.06
C HIS A 84 12.72 7.18 10.25
N GLU A 85 12.08 6.70 9.18
CA GLU A 85 11.14 5.56 9.20
C GLU A 85 10.02 5.73 10.23
N ASN A 86 9.56 6.95 10.47
CA ASN A 86 8.56 7.22 11.50
C ASN A 86 7.13 7.00 11.02
N VAL A 87 6.91 7.16 9.72
CA VAL A 87 5.57 7.21 9.11
C VAL A 87 5.31 6.01 8.21
N LEU A 88 6.34 5.50 7.54
CA LEU A 88 6.21 4.48 6.51
C LEU A 88 6.83 3.15 6.94
N SER A 89 6.30 2.05 6.40
CA SER A 89 6.83 0.70 6.57
C SER A 89 6.82 -0.03 5.24
N ILE A 90 7.93 -0.68 4.89
CA ILE A 90 8.03 -1.48 3.67
C ILE A 90 7.82 -2.96 4.04
N LYS A 91 6.96 -3.65 3.29
CA LYS A 91 6.84 -5.11 3.32
C LYS A 91 7.06 -5.65 1.92
N GLU A 92 7.87 -6.68 1.82
CA GLU A 92 8.17 -7.38 0.57
C GLU A 92 7.50 -8.75 0.62
N SER A 93 6.81 -9.10 -0.45
CA SER A 93 6.36 -10.46 -0.74
C SER A 93 7.14 -10.98 -1.95
N GLU A 94 6.81 -12.18 -2.41
CA GLU A 94 7.49 -12.81 -3.55
C GLU A 94 7.30 -12.05 -4.88
N THR A 95 6.16 -11.35 -5.02
CA THR A 95 5.74 -10.69 -6.26
C THR A 95 5.60 -9.18 -6.16
N ASP A 96 5.61 -8.62 -4.93
CA ASP A 96 5.30 -7.21 -4.71
C ASP A 96 6.11 -6.62 -3.56
N ILE A 97 6.40 -5.33 -3.68
CA ILE A 97 6.82 -4.47 -2.59
C ILE A 97 5.68 -3.52 -2.23
N LYS A 98 5.34 -3.47 -0.94
CA LYS A 98 4.24 -2.66 -0.40
C LYS A 98 4.77 -1.65 0.60
N ILE A 99 4.29 -0.41 0.48
CA ILE A 99 4.70 0.72 1.31
C ILE A 99 3.47 1.19 2.08
N PHE A 100 3.44 0.92 3.38
CA PHE A 100 2.30 1.18 4.27
C PHE A 100 2.52 2.41 5.13
N LEU A 101 1.44 3.15 5.41
CA LEU A 101 1.40 4.12 6.49
C LEU A 101 1.25 3.42 7.85
N LYS A 102 2.07 3.81 8.83
CA LYS A 102 1.96 3.40 10.22
C LYS A 102 0.82 4.15 10.91
N SER A 103 0.01 3.45 11.70
CA SER A 103 -0.97 4.08 12.59
C SER A 103 -0.27 4.81 13.74
N LYS A 104 -0.66 6.07 14.01
CA LYS A 104 -0.09 6.89 15.09
C LYS A 104 -0.22 6.30 16.49
N LEU A 105 -1.28 5.52 16.74
CA LEU A 105 -1.64 5.10 18.10
C LEU A 105 -0.97 3.80 18.54
N SER A 106 -0.53 2.97 17.60
CA SER A 106 0.02 1.65 17.91
C SER A 106 1.19 1.23 17.01
N GLY A 107 1.49 1.97 15.94
CA GLY A 107 2.40 1.51 14.89
C GLY A 107 1.80 0.45 13.97
N ASP A 108 0.56 0.02 14.22
CA ASP A 108 -0.11 -1.00 13.43
C ASP A 108 -0.45 -0.52 12.03
N ILE A 109 -0.54 -1.46 11.09
CA ILE A 109 -0.96 -1.20 9.72
C ILE A 109 -2.46 -1.42 9.61
N PHE A 110 -3.16 -0.51 8.95
CA PHE A 110 -4.60 -0.62 8.72
C PHE A 110 -4.94 -1.90 7.92
N ASP A 111 -5.88 -2.70 8.43
CA ASP A 111 -6.36 -3.93 7.80
C ASP A 111 -7.84 -3.89 7.39
N LYS A 112 -8.31 -4.95 6.71
CA LYS A 112 -9.72 -5.09 6.29
C LYS A 112 -10.70 -5.04 7.48
N GLY A 113 -10.30 -5.58 8.63
CA GLY A 113 -11.10 -5.59 9.86
C GLY A 113 -11.27 -4.19 10.47
N ASN A 114 -10.25 -3.35 10.38
CA ASN A 114 -10.32 -1.94 10.76
C ASN A 114 -11.36 -1.20 9.90
N GLY A 115 -11.37 -1.47 8.58
CA GLY A 115 -12.37 -0.94 7.66
C GLY A 115 -13.80 -1.36 8.00
N ILE A 116 -14.03 -2.64 8.30
CA ILE A 116 -15.34 -3.13 8.75
C ILE A 116 -15.75 -2.42 10.05
N ARG A 117 -14.84 -2.30 11.03
CA ARG A 117 -15.12 -1.63 12.30
C ARG A 117 -15.47 -0.15 12.12
N LEU A 118 -14.79 0.53 11.21
CA LEU A 118 -15.10 1.91 10.85
C LEU A 118 -16.51 1.99 10.25
N LEU A 119 -16.82 1.14 9.26
CA LEU A 119 -18.12 1.10 8.58
C LEU A 119 -19.26 0.88 9.58
N VAL A 120 -19.12 -0.09 10.48
CA VAL A 120 -20.12 -0.43 11.50
C VAL A 120 -20.41 0.76 12.41
N ARG A 121 -19.37 1.45 12.87
CA ARG A 121 -19.51 2.67 13.71
C ARG A 121 -20.27 3.77 12.98
N HIS A 122 -19.99 3.97 11.69
CA HIS A 122 -20.62 5.03 10.90
C HIS A 122 -22.07 4.72 10.54
N MET A 123 -22.34 3.47 10.13
CA MET A 123 -23.68 3.00 9.80
C MET A 123 -24.55 2.77 11.04
N LYS A 124 -23.95 2.83 12.25
CA LYS A 124 -24.61 2.55 13.53
C LYS A 124 -25.31 1.18 13.54
N CYS A 125 -24.73 0.18 12.87
CA CYS A 125 -25.25 -1.17 12.89
C CYS A 125 -24.65 -1.98 14.04
N ASP A 126 -25.42 -2.91 14.60
CA ASP A 126 -24.96 -3.82 15.64
C ASP A 126 -24.61 -5.17 15.02
N LEU A 127 -23.31 -5.52 15.04
CA LEU A 127 -22.84 -6.81 14.57
C LEU A 127 -23.02 -7.93 15.61
N LYS A 128 -23.40 -7.63 16.85
CA LYS A 128 -23.57 -8.65 17.90
C LYS A 128 -24.84 -9.49 17.70
N ASN A 129 -25.87 -8.90 17.10
CA ASN A 129 -27.20 -9.48 17.00
C ASN A 129 -27.57 -9.76 15.53
N GLY A 130 -27.18 -10.93 15.01
CA GLY A 130 -27.54 -11.37 13.67
C GLY A 130 -26.58 -12.42 13.10
N THR A 131 -26.95 -13.01 11.97
CA THR A 131 -26.07 -13.89 11.20
C THR A 131 -25.25 -13.06 10.23
N ILE A 132 -23.91 -13.09 10.36
CA ILE A 132 -22.99 -12.36 9.49
C ILE A 132 -22.33 -13.37 8.55
N LEU A 133 -22.49 -13.15 7.24
CA LEU A 133 -21.76 -13.87 6.22
C LEU A 133 -20.47 -13.11 5.88
N VAL A 134 -19.33 -13.76 6.07
CA VAL A 134 -18.02 -13.26 5.63
C VAL A 134 -17.50 -14.20 4.55
N CYS A 135 -17.21 -13.66 3.38
CA CYS A 135 -16.59 -14.39 2.29
C CYS A 135 -15.19 -13.84 2.07
N GLY A 136 -14.19 -14.71 2.07
CA GLY A 136 -12.79 -14.36 1.84
C GLY A 136 -12.06 -15.51 1.17
N ASP A 137 -11.06 -15.17 0.39
CA ASP A 137 -10.18 -16.07 -0.36
C ASP A 137 -8.73 -16.02 0.14
N SER A 138 -8.38 -14.97 0.88
CA SER A 138 -7.06 -14.75 1.48
C SER A 138 -7.15 -14.48 2.97
N GLU A 139 -6.02 -14.62 3.66
CA GLU A 139 -5.79 -14.00 4.97
C GLU A 139 -5.88 -12.47 4.92
#